data_AF-A0A2K9NWY1-F1
#
_entry.id   AF-A0A2K9NWY1-F1
#
_cell.length_a   1.000
_cell.length_b   1.000
_cell.length_c   1.000
_cell.angle_alpha   90.00
_cell.angle_beta   90.00
_cell.angle_gamma   90.00
#
_symmetry.space_group_name_H-M   'P 1'
#
loop_
_entity.id
_entity.type
_entity.pdbx_description
1 polymer ?
#
loop_
_entity_poly.entity_id
_entity_poly.type
_entity_poly.pdbx_seq_one_letter_code
_entity_poly.pdbx_strand_id
1 'polypeptide(L)'
;MSKVDSTSSRSIFLPNKRESGKVGSTGLTRNSDIRREELETFSKNDSKVDIPDAIKDFSRIKKVADAAPAIDNTDKIARLKAQIAAGTYNVDAGDLADKIMEQEF
;
A
#
# COMPACT_ATOMS: atom_id res chain seq x y z
N MET A 1 50.57 14.21 12.96
CA MET A 1 50.11 15.17 14.00
C MET A 1 48.70 15.61 13.66
N SER A 2 47.72 15.28 14.53
CA SER A 2 46.33 15.73 14.40
C SER A 2 46.22 17.24 14.57
N LYS A 3 45.47 17.89 13.67
CA LYS A 3 44.92 19.22 13.90
C LYS A 3 43.42 19.07 14.13
N VAL A 4 43.05 18.91 15.39
CA VAL A 4 41.66 19.04 15.86
C VAL A 4 41.40 20.52 16.06
N ASP A 5 40.49 21.10 15.27
CA ASP A 5 40.06 22.48 15.43
C ASP A 5 39.15 22.59 16.66
N SER A 6 39.62 23.36 17.64
CA SER A 6 38.88 23.83 18.80
C SER A 6 37.93 24.95 18.39
N THR A 7 36.74 24.62 17.90
CA THR A 7 35.60 25.55 17.88
C THR A 7 34.32 24.85 18.33
N SER A 8 34.28 24.58 19.64
CA SER A 8 33.03 24.54 20.39
C SER A 8 32.42 25.94 20.36
N SER A 9 31.51 26.20 19.42
CA SER A 9 30.50 27.28 19.47
C SER A 9 29.66 27.25 18.20
N ARG A 10 28.47 26.63 18.28
CA ARG A 10 27.22 26.90 17.52
C ARG A 10 26.46 25.60 17.21
N SER A 11 25.76 25.08 18.20
CA SER A 11 24.52 24.35 17.96
C SER A 11 23.41 25.35 17.64
N ILE A 12 22.74 25.16 16.50
CA ILE A 12 21.71 26.08 15.93
C ILE A 12 20.42 25.28 15.75
N PHE A 13 19.82 24.82 16.85
CA PHE A 13 18.36 24.56 16.87
C PHE A 13 17.65 25.93 16.84
N LEU A 14 17.68 26.58 15.66
CA LEU A 14 16.98 27.76 15.11
C LEU A 14 16.13 28.63 16.09
N PRO A 15 16.11 30.00 16.03
CA PRO A 15 15.75 30.76 14.82
C PRO A 15 16.35 32.19 14.68
N ASN A 16 16.28 32.74 13.47
CA ASN A 16 16.60 34.13 13.09
C ASN A 16 18.07 34.59 13.13
N LYS A 17 18.83 34.23 12.09
CA LYS A 17 19.72 35.21 11.42
C LYS A 17 19.92 34.85 9.96
N ARG A 18 19.48 35.74 9.07
CA ARG A 18 19.77 35.67 7.63
C ARG A 18 21.24 36.03 7.44
N GLU A 19 22.09 35.04 7.24
CA GLU A 19 23.41 35.25 6.64
C GLU A 19 23.34 34.74 5.20
N SER A 20 23.19 35.68 4.26
CA SER A 20 23.45 35.46 2.84
C SER A 20 24.95 35.35 2.63
N GLY A 21 25.55 34.31 3.21
CA GLY A 21 26.86 33.84 2.79
C GLY A 21 26.67 33.12 1.48
N LYS A 22 27.19 33.68 0.37
CA LYS A 22 27.48 32.89 -0.83
C LYS A 22 28.41 31.76 -0.39
N VAL A 23 27.85 30.60 -0.06
CA VAL A 23 28.59 29.35 -0.02
C VAL A 23 29.09 29.20 -1.44
N GLY A 24 30.39 29.42 -1.61
CA GLY A 24 31.05 29.31 -2.90
C GLY A 24 30.67 28.00 -3.55
N SER A 25 30.56 28.01 -4.88
CA SER A 25 30.35 26.82 -5.72
C SER A 25 31.51 25.81 -5.66
N THR A 26 32.23 25.72 -4.54
CA THR A 26 33.07 24.59 -4.15
C THR A 26 32.16 23.43 -3.77
N GLY A 27 31.58 22.86 -4.83
CA GLY A 27 31.26 21.45 -4.96
C GLY A 27 30.46 20.84 -3.82
N LEU A 28 29.14 20.92 -3.92
CA LEU A 28 28.38 19.68 -3.77
C LEU A 28 28.95 18.73 -4.84
N THR A 29 29.98 17.97 -4.48
CA THR A 29 30.55 16.93 -5.33
C THR A 29 29.41 15.96 -5.54
N ARG A 30 28.77 16.03 -6.71
CA ARG A 30 27.81 15.01 -7.13
C ARG A 30 28.55 13.68 -6.99
N ASN A 31 27.89 12.68 -6.42
CA ASN A 31 28.45 11.33 -6.45
C ASN A 31 28.87 11.02 -7.89
N SER A 32 30.05 10.42 -8.05
CA SER A 32 30.46 9.88 -9.34
C SER A 32 29.38 8.91 -9.82
N ASP A 33 29.23 8.76 -11.14
CA ASP A 33 28.22 7.87 -11.71
C ASP A 33 28.34 6.44 -11.15
N ILE A 34 29.57 5.99 -10.90
CA ILE A 34 29.88 4.72 -10.25
C ILE A 34 29.26 4.64 -8.85
N ARG A 35 29.48 5.66 -8.01
CA ARG A 35 28.94 5.66 -6.64
C ARG A 35 27.41 5.79 -6.62
N ARG A 36 26.82 6.44 -7.62
CA ARG A 36 25.36 6.49 -7.79
C ARG A 36 24.80 5.11 -8.11
N GLU A 37 25.44 4.38 -9.02
CA GLU A 37 25.02 3.02 -9.38
C GLU A 37 25.18 2.03 -8.21
N GLU A 38 26.25 2.15 -7.43
CA GLU A 38 26.45 1.37 -6.20
C GLU A 38 25.35 1.65 -5.16
N LEU A 39 25.01 2.92 -4.93
CA LEU A 39 23.95 3.31 -4.00
C LEU A 39 22.56 2.86 -4.47
N GLU A 40 22.28 2.94 -5.77
CA GLU A 40 21.06 2.41 -6.38
C GLU A 40 20.97 0.89 -6.23
N THR A 41 22.08 0.18 -6.41
CA THR A 41 22.12 -1.28 -6.25
C THR A 41 21.95 -1.68 -4.79
N PHE A 42 22.62 -0.99 -3.87
CA PHE A 42 22.48 -1.20 -2.44
C PHE A 42 21.06 -0.89 -1.95
N SER A 43 20.49 0.23 -2.39
CA SER A 43 19.11 0.62 -2.06
C SER A 43 18.09 -0.38 -2.61
N LYS A 44 18.28 -0.87 -3.84
CA LYS A 44 17.42 -1.90 -4.44
C LYS A 44 17.51 -3.22 -3.68
N ASN A 45 18.70 -3.64 -3.26
CA ASN A 45 18.89 -4.88 -2.52
C ASN A 45 18.30 -4.80 -1.10
N ASP A 46 18.47 -3.66 -0.42
CA ASP A 46 17.92 -3.41 0.91
C ASP A 46 16.38 -3.25 0.87
N SER A 47 15.84 -2.69 -0.21
CA SER A 47 14.40 -2.51 -0.40
C SER A 47 13.71 -3.71 -1.06
N LYS A 48 14.44 -4.78 -1.43
CA LYS A 48 13.88 -5.94 -2.11
C LYS A 48 13.21 -6.86 -1.09
N VAL A 49 11.95 -6.60 -0.81
CA VAL A 49 11.08 -7.55 -0.12
C VAL A 49 10.64 -8.59 -1.14
N ASP A 50 11.07 -9.84 -0.96
CA ASP A 50 10.65 -10.94 -1.84
C ASP A 50 9.21 -11.33 -1.48
N ILE A 51 8.25 -10.89 -2.30
CA ILE A 51 6.84 -11.23 -2.12
C ILE A 51 6.58 -12.54 -2.86
N PRO A 52 6.14 -13.61 -2.17
CA PRO A 52 5.75 -14.86 -2.80
C PRO A 52 4.68 -14.65 -3.88
N ASP A 53 4.75 -15.41 -4.97
CA ASP A 53 3.85 -15.22 -6.12
C ASP A 53 2.37 -15.44 -5.76
N ALA A 54 2.08 -16.35 -4.83
CA ALA A 54 0.73 -16.56 -4.30
C ALA A 54 0.13 -15.28 -3.67
N ILE A 55 0.93 -14.47 -2.99
CA ILE A 55 0.47 -13.21 -2.38
C ILE A 55 0.27 -12.14 -3.44
N LYS A 56 1.12 -12.10 -4.48
CA LYS A 56 0.94 -11.19 -5.63
C LYS A 56 -0.36 -11.52 -6.36
N ASP A 57 -0.66 -12.81 -6.54
CA ASP A 57 -1.87 -13.27 -7.21
C ASP A 57 -3.11 -12.97 -6.39
N PHE A 58 -3.09 -13.24 -5.08
CA PHE A 58 -4.16 -12.83 -4.18
C PHE A 58 -4.41 -11.32 -4.23
N SER A 59 -3.36 -10.50 -4.23
CA SER A 59 -3.51 -9.04 -4.30
C SER A 59 -4.13 -8.57 -5.63
N ARG A 60 -3.82 -9.26 -6.73
CA ARG A 60 -4.42 -8.98 -8.06
C ARG A 60 -5.89 -9.37 -8.09
N ILE A 61 -6.22 -10.57 -7.62
CA ILE A 61 -7.60 -11.05 -7.52
C ILE A 61 -8.42 -10.12 -6.64
N LYS A 62 -7.91 -9.73 -5.47
CA LYS A 62 -8.58 -8.81 -4.56
C LYS A 62 -8.87 -7.46 -5.22
N LYS A 63 -7.89 -6.87 -5.91
CA LYS A 63 -8.09 -5.60 -6.64
C LYS A 63 -9.15 -5.73 -7.73
N VAL A 64 -9.18 -6.85 -8.44
CA VAL A 64 -10.19 -7.10 -9.49
C VAL A 64 -11.57 -7.31 -8.88
N ALA A 65 -11.66 -8.02 -7.75
CA ALA A 65 -12.91 -8.24 -7.02
C ALA A 65 -13.46 -6.94 -6.43
N ASP A 66 -12.60 -6.11 -5.83
CA ASP A 66 -12.97 -4.80 -5.26
C ASP A 66 -13.35 -3.79 -6.36
N ALA A 67 -12.75 -3.90 -7.55
CA ALA A 67 -13.08 -3.07 -8.71
C ALA A 67 -14.28 -3.61 -9.52
N ALA A 68 -14.77 -4.81 -9.20
CA ALA A 68 -15.92 -5.37 -9.87
C ALA A 68 -17.16 -4.53 -9.51
N PRO A 69 -17.99 -4.16 -10.50
CA PRO A 69 -19.24 -3.48 -10.21
C PRO A 69 -20.14 -4.37 -9.35
N ALA A 70 -20.91 -3.75 -8.45
CA ALA A 70 -21.89 -4.46 -7.66
C ALA A 70 -22.81 -5.26 -8.59
N ILE A 71 -22.97 -6.56 -8.31
CA ILE A 71 -23.84 -7.43 -9.10
C ILE A 71 -25.26 -6.86 -9.02
N ASP A 72 -25.80 -6.47 -10.16
CA ASP A 72 -27.19 -6.05 -10.25
C ASP A 72 -28.10 -7.26 -10.05
N ASN A 73 -28.74 -7.31 -8.88
CA ASN A 73 -29.65 -8.39 -8.50
C ASN A 73 -31.13 -8.01 -8.67
N THR A 74 -31.44 -6.87 -9.31
CA THR A 74 -32.81 -6.35 -9.45
C THR A 74 -33.76 -7.37 -10.08
N ASP A 75 -33.37 -8.02 -11.17
CA ASP A 75 -34.16 -9.06 -11.83
C ASP A 75 -34.39 -10.29 -10.94
N LYS A 76 -33.37 -10.72 -10.21
CA LYS A 76 -33.47 -11.86 -9.29
C LYS A 76 -34.44 -11.54 -8.15
N ILE A 77 -34.36 -10.33 -7.59
CA ILE A 77 -35.25 -9.86 -6.54
C ILE A 77 -36.69 -9.78 -7.05
N ALA A 78 -36.91 -9.27 -8.26
CA ALA A 78 -38.23 -9.17 -8.87
C ALA A 78 -38.87 -10.55 -9.06
N ARG A 79 -38.12 -11.53 -9.56
CA ARG A 79 -38.58 -12.92 -9.72
C ARG A 79 -38.95 -13.56 -8.38
N LEU A 80 -38.09 -13.41 -7.37
CA LEU A 80 -38.35 -13.94 -6.03
C LEU A 80 -39.59 -13.30 -5.40
N LYS A 81 -39.74 -11.97 -5.52
CA LYS A 81 -40.95 -11.26 -5.05
C LYS A 81 -42.22 -11.79 -5.72
N ALA A 82 -42.18 -12.03 -7.03
CA ALA A 82 -43.32 -12.59 -7.75
C ALA A 82 -43.65 -14.02 -7.26
N GLN A 83 -42.65 -14.87 -7.03
CA GLN A 83 -42.86 -16.22 -6.51
C GLN A 83 -43.42 -16.23 -5.08
N ILE A 84 -42.97 -15.31 -4.23
CA ILE A 84 -43.48 -15.15 -2.87
C ILE A 84 -44.94 -14.69 -2.91
N ALA A 85 -45.26 -13.68 -3.73
CA ALA A 85 -46.62 -13.17 -3.88
C ALA A 85 -47.59 -14.23 -4.46
N ALA A 86 -47.11 -15.08 -5.35
CA ALA A 86 -47.85 -16.20 -5.90
C ALA A 86 -47.98 -17.40 -4.93
N GLY A 87 -47.28 -17.38 -3.79
CA GLY A 87 -47.25 -18.49 -2.82
C GLY A 87 -46.48 -19.72 -3.32
N THR A 88 -45.73 -19.62 -4.41
CA THR A 88 -44.96 -20.73 -5.01
C THR A 88 -43.52 -20.76 -4.55
N TYR A 89 -43.09 -19.82 -3.70
CA TYR A 89 -41.76 -19.80 -3.12
C TYR A 89 -41.70 -20.81 -1.97
N ASN A 90 -40.94 -21.89 -2.14
CA ASN A 90 -40.76 -22.93 -1.13
C ASN A 90 -39.34 -22.86 -0.57
N VAL A 91 -39.23 -22.80 0.76
CA VAL A 91 -37.94 -22.76 1.46
C VAL A 91 -37.60 -24.17 1.89
N ASP A 92 -36.48 -24.70 1.41
CA ASP A 92 -35.96 -25.97 1.89
C ASP A 92 -35.32 -25.78 3.28
N ALA A 93 -35.74 -26.60 4.24
CA ALA A 93 -35.29 -26.50 5.62
C ALA A 93 -33.83 -26.96 5.80
N GLY A 94 -33.36 -27.89 4.96
CA GLY A 94 -31.97 -28.33 4.93
C GLY A 94 -31.05 -27.24 4.40
N ASP A 95 -31.39 -26.67 3.23
CA ASP A 95 -30.63 -25.56 2.65
C ASP A 95 -30.58 -24.35 3.59
N LEU A 96 -31.67 -24.09 4.32
CA LEU A 96 -31.72 -23.02 5.31
C LEU A 96 -30.78 -23.31 6.50
N ALA A 97 -30.77 -24.53 7.02
CA ALA A 97 -29.90 -24.92 8.12
C ALA A 97 -28.41 -24.84 7.72
N ASP A 98 -28.06 -25.34 6.54
CA ASP A 98 -26.71 -25.28 6.01
C ASP A 98 -26.24 -23.82 5.85
N LYS A 99 -27.13 -22.93 5.37
CA LYS A 99 -26.80 -21.51 5.25
C LYS A 99 -26.61 -20.81 6.59
N ILE A 100 -27.37 -21.20 7.61
CA ILE A 100 -27.20 -20.70 8.98
C ILE A 100 -25.85 -21.17 9.53
N MET A 101 -25.50 -22.45 9.32
CA MET A 101 -24.21 -22.97 9.77
C MET A 101 -23.02 -22.29 9.06
N GLU A 102 -23.12 -22.02 7.75
CA GLU A 102 -22.07 -21.33 6.99
C GLU A 102 -21.79 -19.90 7.47
N GLN A 103 -22.75 -19.22 8.13
CA GLN A 103 -22.56 -17.86 8.65
C GLN A 103 -21.94 -17.82 10.06
N GLU A 104 -22.02 -18.92 10.82
CA GLU A 104 -21.57 -18.98 12.21
C GLU A 104 -20.08 -19.37 12.35
N PHE A 105 -19.44 -19.84 11.27
CA PHE A 105 -18.03 -20.28 11.24
C PHE A 105 -17.19 -19.45 10.25
#